data_AF-A0A438WI01-F1
#
_entry.id   AF-A0A438WI01-F1
#
_cell.length_a   1.000
_cell.length_b   1.000
_cell.length_c   1.000
_cell.angle_alpha   90.00
_cell.angle_beta   90.00
_cell.angle_gamma   90.00
#
_symmetry.space_group_name_H-M   'P 1'
#
loop_
_entity.id
_entity.type
_entity.pdbx_description
1 polymer ?
#
loop_
_entity_poly.entity_id
_entity_poly.type
_entity_poly.pdbx_seq_one_letter_code
_entity_poly.pdbx_strand_id
1 'polypeptide(L)'
;TILKGCERAFESLENTHFFENKIARLSEKSMQDLEDVSVDIALMQQSHKIKMVELNARWSDLGNFNALFEEAANGTKENVSLNQTPVFAKESANNLVFSHKVSALLGVEDLAIIDTKDALLVAHKDKAKDLKALVSEIEINNQELLQTHTKVYRPWGS
;
A
#
# COMPACT_ATOMS: atom_id res chain seq x y z
N THR A 1 -23.09 -17.96 8.88
CA THR A 1 -21.94 -17.65 9.75
C THR A 1 -20.72 -17.49 8.87
N ILE A 2 -19.75 -16.67 9.26
CA ILE A 2 -18.51 -16.46 8.51
C ILE A 2 -17.85 -17.80 8.16
N LEU A 3 -17.77 -18.74 9.12
CA LEU A 3 -17.24 -20.09 8.91
C LEU A 3 -17.88 -20.83 7.72
N LYS A 4 -19.22 -20.88 7.65
CA LYS A 4 -19.93 -21.53 6.52
C LYS A 4 -19.68 -20.83 5.19
N GLY A 5 -19.43 -19.52 5.22
CA GLY A 5 -18.99 -18.78 4.04
C GLY A 5 -17.61 -19.25 3.59
N CYS A 6 -16.64 -19.28 4.50
CA CYS A 6 -15.28 -19.71 4.22
C CYS A 6 -15.22 -21.18 3.76
N GLU A 7 -16.03 -22.08 4.34
CA GLU A 7 -16.13 -23.47 3.91
C GLU A 7 -16.61 -23.59 2.46
N ARG A 8 -17.68 -22.87 2.09
CA ARG A 8 -18.19 -22.85 0.70
C ARG A 8 -17.19 -22.25 -0.29
N ALA A 9 -16.46 -21.22 0.12
CA ALA A 9 -15.39 -20.65 -0.70
C ALA A 9 -14.25 -21.65 -0.89
N PHE A 10 -13.85 -22.34 0.19
CA PHE A 10 -12.81 -23.36 0.12
C PHE A 10 -13.23 -24.58 -0.72
N GLU A 11 -14.50 -24.97 -0.68
CA GLU A 11 -15.05 -26.02 -1.54
C GLU A 11 -15.04 -25.65 -3.03
N SER A 12 -15.02 -24.36 -3.37
CA SER A 12 -14.90 -23.90 -4.76
C SER A 12 -13.45 -23.79 -5.26
N LEU A 13 -12.49 -24.28 -4.48
CA LEU A 13 -11.08 -24.27 -4.84
C LEU A 13 -10.83 -25.16 -6.06
N GLU A 14 -10.41 -24.54 -7.15
CA GLU A 14 -10.01 -25.23 -8.37
C GLU A 14 -8.50 -25.05 -8.59
N ASN A 15 -7.85 -26.14 -9.01
CA ASN A 15 -6.47 -26.05 -9.47
C ASN A 15 -6.45 -25.48 -10.89
N THR A 16 -5.85 -24.32 -11.06
CA THR A 16 -5.70 -23.66 -12.37
C THR A 16 -4.22 -23.50 -12.69
N HIS A 17 -3.94 -23.19 -13.95
CA HIS A 17 -2.61 -22.76 -14.36
C HIS A 17 -2.58 -21.25 -14.50
N PHE A 18 -1.54 -20.62 -13.97
CA PHE A 18 -1.17 -19.25 -14.31
C PHE A 18 0.25 -19.30 -14.89
N PHE A 19 0.33 -19.15 -16.21
CA PHE A 19 1.50 -19.56 -17.00
C PHE A 19 1.88 -21.03 -16.71
N GLU A 20 3.13 -21.31 -16.37
CA GLU A 20 3.63 -22.67 -16.10
C GLU A 20 3.34 -23.15 -14.67
N ASN A 21 2.90 -22.25 -13.77
CA ASN A 21 2.69 -22.58 -12.37
C ASN A 21 1.26 -23.03 -12.10
N LYS A 22 1.14 -24.14 -11.37
CA LYS A 22 -0.13 -24.60 -10.82
C LYS A 22 -0.49 -23.72 -9.62
N ILE A 23 -1.63 -23.05 -9.68
CA ILE A 23 -2.15 -22.21 -8.61
C ILE A 23 -3.52 -22.73 -8.16
N ALA A 24 -3.84 -22.54 -6.90
CA ALA A 24 -5.18 -22.80 -6.40
C ALA A 24 -5.98 -21.49 -6.48
N ARG A 25 -7.16 -21.53 -7.11
CA ARG A 25 -8.03 -20.36 -7.29
C ARG A 25 -9.39 -20.62 -6.67
N LEU A 26 -9.85 -19.65 -5.90
CA LEU A 26 -11.21 -19.63 -5.36
C LEU A 26 -12.15 -19.01 -6.40
N SER A 27 -13.39 -19.49 -6.45
CA SER A 27 -14.39 -18.90 -7.35
C SER A 27 -14.80 -17.50 -6.87
N GLU A 28 -14.92 -16.56 -7.80
CA GLU A 28 -15.35 -15.19 -7.49
C GLU A 28 -16.73 -15.17 -6.85
N LYS A 29 -17.67 -15.95 -7.41
CA LYS A 29 -19.03 -16.08 -6.88
C LYS A 29 -19.07 -16.55 -5.43
N SER A 30 -18.21 -17.49 -5.04
CA SER A 30 -18.17 -17.95 -3.64
C SER A 30 -17.54 -16.92 -2.69
N MET A 31 -16.70 -16.02 -3.20
CA MET A 31 -16.08 -14.95 -2.42
C MET A 31 -17.01 -13.75 -2.22
N GLN A 32 -17.88 -13.44 -3.18
CA GLN A 32 -18.82 -12.30 -3.11
C GLN A 32 -19.80 -12.38 -1.93
N ASP A 33 -20.13 -13.60 -1.49
CA ASP A 33 -21.04 -13.84 -0.36
C ASP A 33 -20.36 -13.72 1.02
N LEU A 34 -19.04 -13.48 1.07
CA LEU A 34 -18.30 -13.35 2.32
C LEU A 34 -18.45 -11.96 2.92
N GLU A 35 -18.53 -11.92 4.24
CA GLU A 35 -18.50 -10.68 4.99
C GLU A 35 -17.08 -10.09 4.95
N ASP A 36 -16.97 -8.79 4.63
CA ASP A 36 -15.71 -8.06 4.66
C ASP A 36 -15.37 -7.66 6.10
N VAL A 37 -14.68 -8.57 6.79
CA VAL A 37 -14.26 -8.40 8.18
C VAL A 37 -12.85 -8.95 8.37
N SER A 38 -12.03 -8.24 9.15
CA SER A 38 -10.65 -8.67 9.41
C SER A 38 -10.60 -9.96 10.23
N VAL A 39 -9.55 -10.76 10.01
CA VAL A 39 -9.32 -11.99 10.77
C VAL A 39 -9.17 -11.71 12.28
N ASP A 40 -8.62 -10.54 12.62
CA ASP A 40 -8.48 -10.08 14.00
C ASP A 40 -9.83 -9.98 14.70
N ILE A 41 -10.83 -9.42 14.03
CA ILE A 41 -12.19 -9.25 14.56
C ILE A 41 -12.96 -10.58 14.49
N ALA A 42 -12.92 -11.24 13.33
CA ALA A 42 -13.74 -12.42 13.05
C ALA A 42 -13.29 -13.67 13.84
N LEU A 43 -12.00 -13.79 14.12
CA LEU A 43 -11.42 -14.99 14.73
C LEU A 43 -10.59 -14.68 15.97
N MET A 44 -9.59 -13.79 15.87
CA MET A 44 -8.61 -13.63 16.96
C MET A 44 -9.26 -13.08 18.23
N GLN A 45 -10.08 -12.04 18.14
CA GLN A 45 -10.77 -11.47 19.31
C GLN A 45 -11.79 -12.44 19.93
N GLN A 46 -12.29 -13.41 19.16
CA GLN A 46 -13.28 -14.39 19.63
C GLN A 46 -12.63 -15.63 20.25
N SER A 47 -11.34 -15.88 19.99
CA SER A 47 -10.69 -17.13 20.35
C SER A 47 -10.09 -17.10 21.75
N HIS A 48 -10.44 -18.09 22.57
CA HIS A 48 -9.77 -18.36 23.85
C HIS A 48 -8.52 -19.24 23.70
N LYS A 49 -8.16 -19.64 22.48
CA LYS A 49 -7.05 -20.57 22.18
C LYS A 49 -5.90 -19.87 21.46
N ILE A 50 -5.47 -18.73 21.99
CA ILE A 50 -4.35 -17.94 21.43
C ILE A 50 -3.11 -18.13 22.28
N LYS A 51 -1.96 -18.29 21.62
CA LYS A 51 -0.63 -18.19 22.22
C LYS A 51 0.16 -17.14 21.45
N MET A 52 0.95 -16.34 22.16
CA MET A 52 1.82 -15.34 21.58
C MET A 52 3.28 -15.68 21.88
N VAL A 53 4.16 -15.35 20.95
CA VAL A 53 5.61 -15.44 21.12
C VAL A 53 6.16 -14.04 20.92
N GLU A 54 7.08 -13.64 21.79
CA GLU A 54 7.73 -12.34 21.70
C GLU A 54 8.62 -12.29 20.45
N LEU A 55 8.48 -11.20 19.69
CA LEU A 55 9.39 -10.86 18.62
C LEU A 55 10.47 -9.92 19.18
N ASN A 56 11.69 -10.43 19.38
CA ASN A 56 12.84 -9.60 19.75
C ASN A 56 13.50 -9.01 18.49
N ALA A 57 12.77 -8.15 17.80
CA ALA A 57 13.24 -7.42 16.63
C ALA A 57 12.45 -6.11 16.49
N ARG A 58 13.01 -5.14 15.75
CA ARG A 58 12.25 -3.97 15.31
C ARG A 58 11.23 -4.42 14.26
N TRP A 59 10.02 -3.90 14.37
CA TRP A 59 8.95 -4.12 13.40
C TRP A 59 8.15 -2.83 13.22
N SER A 60 7.81 -2.55 11.97
CA SER A 60 6.93 -1.45 11.55
C SER A 60 6.08 -1.97 10.40
N ASP A 61 4.78 -1.65 10.41
CA ASP A 61 3.85 -1.97 9.33
C ASP A 61 3.97 -0.99 8.14
N LEU A 62 4.81 0.05 8.27
CA LEU A 62 5.00 1.11 7.29
C LEU A 62 3.67 1.72 6.80
N GLY A 63 2.69 1.86 7.71
CA GLY A 63 1.33 2.26 7.37
C GLY A 63 1.15 3.71 6.88
N ASN A 64 2.19 4.54 6.90
CA ASN A 64 2.16 5.91 6.38
C ASN A 64 3.56 6.43 5.98
N PHE A 65 3.61 7.57 5.29
CA PHE A 65 4.87 8.17 4.84
C PHE A 65 5.77 8.66 5.98
N ASN A 66 5.22 9.02 7.15
CA ASN A 66 6.06 9.35 8.30
C ASN A 66 6.80 8.11 8.83
N ALA A 67 6.14 6.96 8.94
CA ALA A 67 6.77 5.70 9.32
C ALA A 67 7.86 5.28 8.32
N LEU A 68 7.62 5.49 7.02
CA LEU A 68 8.61 5.23 5.98
C LEU A 68 9.81 6.20 6.07
N PHE A 69 9.56 7.47 6.37
CA PHE A 69 10.61 8.45 6.62
C PHE A 69 11.44 8.05 7.84
N GLU A 70 10.82 7.72 8.97
CA GLU A 70 11.52 7.36 10.21
C GLU A 70 12.47 6.18 10.02
N GLU A 71 12.01 5.15 9.30
CA GLU A 71 12.82 3.97 8.97
C GLU A 71 14.01 4.34 8.06
N ALA A 72 13.78 5.17 7.04
CA ALA A 72 14.82 5.54 6.08
C ALA A 72 15.79 6.61 6.60
N ALA A 73 15.32 7.52 7.46
CA ALA A 73 16.11 8.62 8.01
C ALA A 73 17.09 8.17 9.11
N ASN A 74 16.95 6.95 9.64
CA ASN A 74 17.78 6.42 10.72
C ASN A 74 17.92 7.38 11.92
N GLY A 75 16.85 8.13 12.24
CA GLY A 75 16.81 9.09 13.34
C GLY A 75 17.38 10.48 13.04
N THR A 76 17.74 10.77 11.78
CA THR A 76 18.11 12.13 11.34
C THR A 76 16.88 12.97 10.99
N LYS A 77 17.02 14.30 10.98
CA LYS A 77 16.00 15.24 10.45
C LYS A 77 16.36 15.78 9.06
N GLU A 78 17.25 15.08 8.35
CA GLU A 78 17.66 15.46 7.01
C GLU A 78 16.59 15.05 5.99
N ASN A 79 16.69 15.59 4.78
CA ASN A 79 15.84 15.12 3.68
C ASN A 79 16.31 13.73 3.26
N VAL A 80 15.35 12.82 3.04
CA VAL A 80 15.60 11.44 2.63
C VAL A 80 15.18 11.24 1.19
N SER A 81 16.06 10.68 0.36
CA SER A 81 15.74 10.24 -1.01
C SER A 81 15.75 8.72 -1.09
N LEU A 82 14.62 8.11 -1.43
CA LEU A 82 14.46 6.64 -1.42
C LEU A 82 15.03 5.93 -2.67
N ASN A 83 15.25 6.64 -3.77
CA ASN A 83 15.64 6.03 -5.05
C ASN A 83 16.92 6.61 -5.66
N GLN A 84 17.77 7.20 -4.82
CA GLN A 84 19.10 7.74 -5.17
C GLN A 84 19.11 8.77 -6.31
N THR A 85 17.96 9.33 -6.68
CA THR A 85 17.91 10.44 -7.61
C THR A 85 18.40 11.72 -6.94
N PRO A 86 19.09 12.61 -7.67
CA PRO A 86 19.60 13.85 -7.09
C PRO A 86 18.47 14.71 -6.51
N VAL A 87 18.64 15.10 -5.24
CA VAL A 87 17.78 16.07 -4.55
C VAL A 87 18.64 17.27 -4.16
N PHE A 88 18.34 18.42 -4.77
CA PHE A 88 18.89 19.70 -4.35
C PHE A 88 17.99 20.28 -3.28
N ALA A 89 18.55 20.67 -2.14
CA ALA A 89 17.75 21.22 -1.03
C ALA A 89 18.42 22.48 -0.48
N LYS A 90 17.63 23.52 -0.27
CA LYS A 90 18.04 24.75 0.42
C LYS A 90 16.96 25.14 1.42
N GLU A 91 17.34 25.44 2.66
CA GLU A 91 16.37 25.80 3.72
C GLU A 91 15.22 24.77 3.81
N SER A 92 15.56 23.47 3.72
CA SER A 92 14.56 22.39 3.66
C SER A 92 15.04 21.21 4.50
N ALA A 93 14.15 20.62 5.30
CA ALA A 93 14.48 19.55 6.24
C ALA A 93 13.31 18.57 6.43
N ASN A 94 13.59 17.37 6.93
CA ASN A 94 12.58 16.40 7.35
C ASN A 94 11.58 15.98 6.26
N ASN A 95 12.01 16.03 4.98
CA ASN A 95 11.22 15.62 3.82
C ASN A 95 11.58 14.21 3.35
N LEU A 96 10.59 13.47 2.88
CA LEU A 96 10.74 12.19 2.18
C LEU A 96 10.52 12.42 0.68
N VAL A 97 11.49 12.04 -0.14
CA VAL A 97 11.44 12.17 -1.60
C VAL A 97 11.55 10.80 -2.26
N PHE A 98 10.60 10.50 -3.14
CA PHE A 98 10.67 9.41 -4.09
C PHE A 98 10.34 9.98 -5.46
N SER A 99 11.32 10.08 -6.36
CA SER A 99 11.06 10.61 -7.71
C SER A 99 12.06 10.06 -8.71
N HIS A 100 11.60 9.68 -9.90
CA HIS A 100 12.50 9.30 -10.99
C HIS A 100 13.17 10.50 -11.69
N LYS A 101 12.86 11.73 -11.25
CA LYS A 101 13.40 12.99 -11.77
C LYS A 101 14.32 13.64 -10.73
N VAL A 102 15.14 14.59 -11.18
CA VAL A 102 15.87 15.48 -10.27
C VAL A 102 14.87 16.34 -9.51
N SER A 103 15.00 16.40 -8.19
CA SER A 103 14.13 17.18 -7.31
C SER A 103 14.86 18.39 -6.74
N ALA A 104 14.16 19.51 -6.58
CA ALA A 104 14.68 20.72 -5.95
C ALA A 104 13.71 21.21 -4.86
N LEU A 105 14.20 21.32 -3.64
CA LEU A 105 13.45 21.72 -2.44
C LEU A 105 13.98 23.07 -1.94
N LEU A 106 13.08 24.01 -1.68
CA LEU A 106 13.42 25.34 -1.18
C LEU A 106 12.40 25.77 -0.12
N GLY A 107 12.84 25.99 1.12
CA GLY A 107 11.97 26.50 2.19
C GLY A 107 10.89 25.52 2.67
N VAL A 108 11.01 24.22 2.38
CA VAL A 108 9.96 23.23 2.67
C VAL A 108 10.40 22.22 3.72
N GLU A 109 9.47 21.89 4.61
CA GLU A 109 9.70 20.94 5.68
C GLU A 109 8.52 19.99 5.84
N ASP A 110 8.81 18.81 6.37
CA ASP A 110 7.82 17.82 6.76
C ASP A 110 6.97 17.20 5.64
N LEU A 111 7.45 17.24 4.39
CA LEU A 111 6.70 16.74 3.23
C LEU A 111 7.08 15.31 2.84
N ALA A 112 6.08 14.56 2.37
CA ALA A 112 6.25 13.42 1.49
C ALA A 112 6.01 13.87 0.04
N ILE A 113 7.03 13.73 -0.80
CA ILE A 113 7.04 14.10 -2.22
C ILE A 113 7.25 12.83 -3.03
N ILE A 114 6.17 12.30 -3.60
CA ILE A 114 6.14 10.99 -4.27
C ILE A 114 5.73 11.20 -5.74
N ASP A 115 6.70 11.10 -6.63
CA ASP A 115 6.56 11.22 -8.08
C ASP A 115 6.66 9.82 -8.70
N THR A 116 5.49 9.25 -9.01
CA THR A 116 5.36 8.03 -9.79
C THR A 116 5.21 8.38 -11.28
N LYS A 117 5.01 7.37 -12.13
CA LYS A 117 4.91 7.59 -13.58
C LYS A 117 3.63 8.31 -14.00
N ASP A 118 2.58 8.17 -13.20
CA ASP A 118 1.20 8.55 -13.45
C ASP A 118 0.70 9.68 -12.55
N ALA A 119 1.34 9.90 -11.39
CA ALA A 119 0.94 10.93 -10.45
C ALA A 119 2.10 11.52 -9.64
N LEU A 120 1.88 12.72 -9.12
CA LEU A 120 2.72 13.37 -8.13
C LEU A 120 1.89 13.63 -6.88
N LEU A 121 2.34 13.13 -5.73
CA LEU A 121 1.81 13.48 -4.42
C LEU A 121 2.80 14.42 -3.72
N VAL A 122 2.28 15.52 -3.20
CA VAL A 122 2.96 16.38 -2.24
C VAL A 122 2.04 16.58 -1.05
N ALA A 123 2.42 16.06 0.11
CA ALA A 123 1.60 16.15 1.31
C ALA A 123 2.50 16.24 2.55
N HIS A 124 1.99 16.80 3.63
CA HIS A 124 2.66 16.66 4.92
C HIS A 124 2.68 15.19 5.34
N LYS A 125 3.82 14.66 5.76
CA LYS A 125 4.01 13.20 5.97
C LYS A 125 3.07 12.58 7.02
N ASP A 126 2.63 13.38 7.99
CA ASP A 126 1.70 12.96 9.06
C ASP A 126 0.22 12.87 8.64
N LYS A 127 -0.10 13.22 7.39
CA LYS A 127 -1.49 13.35 6.90
C LYS A 127 -2.10 12.04 6.38
N ALA A 128 -1.76 10.91 7.00
CA ALA A 128 -2.20 9.58 6.55
C ALA A 128 -3.72 9.44 6.41
N LYS A 129 -4.49 9.99 7.37
CA LYS A 129 -5.97 9.94 7.32
C LYS A 129 -6.54 10.79 6.18
N ASP A 130 -6.00 11.99 6.01
CA ASP A 130 -6.45 12.95 4.98
C ASP A 130 -6.08 12.44 3.57
N LEU A 131 -4.96 11.72 3.44
CA LEU A 131 -4.58 11.04 2.20
C LEU A 131 -5.63 10.03 1.75
N LYS A 132 -6.20 9.23 2.66
CA LYS A 132 -7.25 8.26 2.31
C LYS A 132 -8.48 8.96 1.75
N ALA A 133 -8.89 10.07 2.35
CA ALA A 133 -10.01 10.87 1.85
C ALA A 133 -9.72 11.47 0.47
N LEU A 134 -8.50 11.99 0.26
CA LEU A 134 -8.06 12.50 -1.03
C LEU A 134 -8.06 11.41 -2.12
N VAL A 135 -7.59 10.21 -1.81
CA VAL A 135 -7.62 9.08 -2.75
C VAL A 135 -9.05 8.71 -3.13
N SER A 136 -9.99 8.69 -2.18
CA SER A 136 -11.41 8.46 -2.47
C SER A 136 -12.02 9.56 -3.36
N GLU A 137 -11.62 10.82 -3.20
CA GLU A 137 -12.04 11.91 -4.08
C GLU A 137 -11.47 11.73 -5.49
N ILE A 138 -10.21 11.33 -5.62
CA ILE A 138 -9.57 11.03 -6.91
C ILE A 138 -10.27 9.86 -7.58
N GLU A 139 -10.68 8.82 -6.84
CA GLU A 139 -11.42 7.68 -7.39
C GLU A 139 -12.72 8.10 -8.07
N ILE A 140 -13.44 9.06 -7.49
CA ILE A 140 -14.70 9.58 -8.05
C ILE A 140 -14.44 10.40 -9.32
N ASN A 141 -13.37 11.21 -9.34
CA ASN A 141 -13.13 12.20 -10.38
C ASN A 141 -12.17 11.74 -11.50
N ASN A 142 -11.33 10.74 -11.23
CA ASN A 142 -10.31 10.22 -12.14
C ASN A 142 -10.04 8.73 -11.85
N GLN A 143 -11.07 7.92 -12.08
CA GLN A 143 -11.10 6.50 -11.77
C GLN A 143 -10.03 5.69 -12.51
N GLU A 144 -9.65 6.12 -13.72
CA GLU A 144 -8.64 5.45 -14.55
C GLU A 144 -7.27 5.41 -13.87
N LEU A 145 -6.91 6.46 -13.11
CA LEU A 145 -5.64 6.56 -12.40
C LEU A 145 -5.46 5.45 -11.35
N LEU A 146 -6.55 4.98 -10.74
CA LEU A 146 -6.51 3.94 -9.70
C LEU A 146 -6.77 2.53 -10.24
N GLN A 147 -7.48 2.41 -11.38
CA GLN A 147 -7.86 1.12 -11.96
C GLN A 147 -6.88 0.60 -13.02
N THR A 148 -6.19 1.49 -13.72
CA THR A 148 -5.34 1.11 -14.86
C THR A 148 -3.87 1.35 -14.53
N HIS A 149 -3.13 0.26 -14.37
CA HIS A 149 -1.68 0.35 -14.20
C HIS A 149 -1.00 0.93 -15.45
N THR A 150 0.04 1.76 -15.29
CA THR A 150 0.77 2.42 -16.40
C THR A 150 1.32 1.49 -17.48
N LYS A 151 1.44 0.20 -17.19
CA LYS A 151 1.76 -0.86 -18.16
C LYS A 151 0.61 -1.87 -18.19
N VAL A 152 -0.16 -1.88 -19.27
CA VAL A 152 -1.24 -2.86 -19.50
C VAL A 152 -0.85 -3.79 -20.64
N TYR A 153 -0.87 -5.09 -20.38
CA TYR A 153 -0.75 -6.10 -21.44
C TYR A 153 -2.15 -6.35 -22.03
N ARG A 154 -2.34 -6.01 -23.31
CA ARG A 154 -3.54 -6.34 -24.08
C ARG A 154 -3.15 -7.25 -25.25
N PRO A 155 -3.97 -8.26 -25.62
CA PRO A 155 -3.78 -8.96 -26.87
C PRO A 155 -3.88 -7.95 -28.02
N TRP A 156 -2.94 -8.02 -28.96
CA TRP A 156 -2.87 -7.10 -30.08
C TRP A 156 -3.85 -7.55 -31.16
N GLY A 157 -4.81 -6.70 -31.52
CA GLY A 157 -5.78 -6.91 -32.61
C GLY A 157 -6.94 -7.85 -32.26
N SER A 158 -8.15 -7.28 -32.22
CA SER A 158 -9.38 -7.94 -32.66
C SER A 158 -9.71 -7.47 -34.06
#